data_AF-A0A945MBY1-F1
#
_entry.id   AF-A0A945MBY1-F1
#
_cell.length_a   1.000
_cell.length_b   1.000
_cell.length_c   1.000
_cell.angle_alpha   90.00
_cell.angle_beta   90.00
_cell.angle_gamma   90.00
#
_symmetry.space_group_name_H-M   'P 1'
#
loop_
_entity.id
_entity.type
_entity.pdbx_description
1 polymer ?
#
loop_
_entity_poly.entity_id
_entity_poly.type
_entity_poly.pdbx_seq_one_letter_code
_entity_poly.pdbx_strand_id
1 'polypeptide(L)'
;MLYFESLGLHFTLIDWVSLIAITALGGFMRGFAGFGTTLVMIPIFILFMPPVEAVLIGLTIDVIAMVPMFPSAAKNSDWKRIMPIFIGSVAATPIGVYILYVMSDDAMRMIIALLLIGSALLMLSGWSYNGKQSSSLSFGVGLLSGTSGTAAGIGGPPIAVYMLALGLSADKTRSTL
;
A
#
# COMPACT_ATOMS: atom_id res chain seq x y z
N MET A 1 3.18 -28.02 -5.41
CA MET A 1 4.43 -28.44 -4.71
C MET A 1 5.62 -28.51 -5.67
N LEU A 2 5.47 -29.05 -6.89
CA LEU A 2 6.56 -29.21 -7.87
C LEU A 2 7.10 -27.91 -8.53
N TYR A 3 6.39 -26.78 -8.49
CA TYR A 3 6.84 -25.51 -9.11
C TYR A 3 7.75 -24.65 -8.21
N PHE A 4 7.73 -24.87 -6.89
CA PHE A 4 8.53 -24.06 -5.95
C PHE A 4 9.96 -24.61 -5.79
N GLU A 5 10.14 -25.93 -5.94
CA GLU A 5 11.47 -26.55 -5.91
C GLU A 5 12.35 -26.16 -7.12
N SER A 6 11.75 -25.83 -8.28
CA SER A 6 12.51 -25.38 -9.44
C SER A 6 13.05 -23.94 -9.33
N LEU A 7 12.61 -23.16 -8.33
CA LEU A 7 13.05 -21.78 -8.08
C LEU A 7 14.11 -21.64 -6.98
N GLY A 8 14.55 -22.74 -6.34
CA GLY A 8 15.54 -22.68 -5.25
C GLY A 8 15.01 -22.11 -3.93
N LEU A 9 13.69 -21.91 -3.80
CA LEU A 9 13.04 -21.40 -2.60
C LEU A 9 12.65 -22.56 -1.67
N HIS A 10 13.53 -22.92 -0.75
CA HIS A 10 13.27 -23.92 0.29
C HIS A 10 12.44 -23.35 1.44
N PHE A 11 11.17 -23.02 1.17
CA PHE A 11 10.25 -22.65 2.25
C PHE A 11 9.85 -23.89 3.06
N THR A 12 10.14 -23.84 4.35
CA THR A 12 9.71 -24.86 5.31
C THR A 12 8.23 -24.69 5.66
N LEU A 13 7.63 -25.70 6.31
CA LEU A 13 6.24 -25.62 6.76
C LEU A 13 5.99 -24.40 7.68
N ILE A 14 7.00 -24.02 8.48
CA ILE A 14 6.88 -22.88 9.40
C ILE A 14 6.87 -21.55 8.65
N ASP A 15 7.58 -21.45 7.53
CA ASP A 15 7.58 -20.25 6.68
C ASP A 15 6.19 -20.05 6.06
N TRP A 16 5.58 -21.11 5.53
CA TRP A 16 4.23 -21.06 4.98
C TRP A 16 3.18 -20.65 6.01
N VAL A 17 3.23 -21.23 7.22
CA VAL A 17 2.32 -20.87 8.31
C VAL A 17 2.53 -19.40 8.71
N SER A 18 3.77 -18.94 8.76
CA SER A 18 4.11 -17.55 9.10
C SER A 18 3.55 -16.59 8.05
N LEU A 19 3.79 -16.84 6.76
CA LEU A 19 3.29 -15.99 5.66
C LEU A 19 1.76 -15.88 5.70
N ILE A 20 1.04 -16.99 5.89
CA ILE A 20 -0.43 -17.00 6.01
C ILE A 20 -0.89 -16.18 7.21
N ALA A 21 -0.25 -16.35 8.37
CA ALA A 21 -0.60 -15.61 9.58
C ALA A 21 -0.37 -14.09 9.40
N ILE A 22 0.72 -13.70 8.76
CA ILE A 22 1.03 -12.30 8.44
C ILE A 22 0.01 -11.72 7.47
N THR A 23 -0.34 -12.44 6.40
CA THR A 23 -1.38 -12.00 5.46
C THR A 23 -2.72 -11.82 6.16
N ALA A 24 -3.09 -12.75 7.06
CA ALA A 24 -4.32 -12.64 7.85
C ALA A 24 -4.30 -11.41 8.77
N LEU A 25 -3.17 -11.13 9.42
CA LEU A 25 -2.99 -9.93 10.24
C LEU A 25 -3.08 -8.64 9.41
N GLY A 26 -2.46 -8.62 8.23
CA GLY A 26 -2.56 -7.50 7.29
C GLY A 26 -4.00 -7.26 6.83
N GLY A 27 -4.74 -8.33 6.51
CA GLY A 27 -6.16 -8.25 6.17
C GLY A 27 -7.03 -7.75 7.33
N PHE A 28 -6.72 -8.17 8.57
CA PHE A 28 -7.38 -7.66 9.77
C PHE A 28 -7.14 -6.16 9.98
N MET A 29 -5.89 -5.70 9.81
CA MET A 29 -5.55 -4.27 9.86
C MET A 29 -6.30 -3.47 8.80
N ARG A 30 -6.42 -4.00 7.58
CA ARG A 30 -7.23 -3.38 6.52
C ARG A 30 -8.72 -3.31 6.90
N GLY A 31 -9.26 -4.34 7.55
CA GLY A 31 -10.63 -4.30 8.06
C GLY A 31 -10.88 -3.20 9.10
N PHE A 32 -9.85 -2.85 9.89
CA PHE A 32 -9.94 -1.81 10.92
C PHE A 32 -9.67 -0.39 10.39
N ALA A 33 -8.66 -0.23 9.54
CA ALA A 33 -8.19 1.08 9.06
C ALA A 33 -8.68 1.45 7.65
N GLY A 34 -9.14 0.48 6.85
CA GLY A 34 -9.45 0.64 5.42
C GLY A 34 -8.24 0.48 4.50
N PHE A 35 -7.02 0.54 5.04
CA PHE A 35 -5.75 0.41 4.33
C PHE A 35 -4.75 -0.37 5.19
N GLY A 36 -3.65 -0.83 4.59
CA GLY A 36 -2.50 -1.35 5.35
C GLY A 36 -2.21 -2.84 5.26
N THR A 37 -2.88 -3.60 4.39
CA THR A 37 -2.52 -5.01 4.12
C THR A 37 -1.05 -5.11 3.70
N THR A 38 -0.69 -4.35 2.67
CA THR A 38 0.65 -4.28 2.09
C THR A 38 1.66 -3.60 3.01
N LEU A 39 1.21 -2.61 3.81
CA LEU A 39 2.02 -1.91 4.81
C LEU A 39 2.57 -2.86 5.89
N VAL A 40 1.79 -3.85 6.32
CA VAL A 40 2.22 -4.85 7.30
C VAL A 40 2.95 -6.01 6.63
N MET A 41 2.43 -6.47 5.49
CA MET A 41 2.89 -7.72 4.88
C MET A 41 4.26 -7.61 4.21
N ILE A 42 4.50 -6.54 3.44
CA ILE A 42 5.72 -6.40 2.63
C ILE A 42 6.99 -6.31 3.48
N PRO A 43 7.07 -5.47 4.54
CA PRO A 43 8.27 -5.40 5.39
C PRO A 43 8.64 -6.73 6.04
N ILE A 44 7.66 -7.61 6.27
CA ILE A 44 7.90 -8.93 6.83
C ILE A 44 8.29 -9.91 5.71
N PHE A 45 7.64 -9.85 4.54
CA PHE A 45 7.95 -10.71 3.41
C PHE A 45 9.38 -10.51 2.88
N ILE A 46 9.87 -9.27 2.84
CA ILE A 46 11.26 -8.98 2.41
C ILE A 46 12.34 -9.61 3.31
N LEU A 47 11.97 -10.11 4.49
CA LEU A 47 12.88 -10.90 5.34
C LEU A 47 13.08 -12.32 4.81
N PHE A 48 12.10 -12.84 4.06
CA PHE A 48 12.07 -14.21 3.55
C PHE A 48 12.35 -14.29 2.05
N MET A 49 12.11 -13.22 1.29
CA MET A 49 12.23 -13.20 -0.17
C MET A 49 12.74 -11.84 -0.70
N PRO A 50 13.16 -11.76 -1.97
CA PRO A 50 13.54 -10.50 -2.60
C PRO A 50 12.41 -9.45 -2.59
N PRO A 51 12.72 -8.14 -2.50
CA PRO A 51 11.71 -7.08 -2.46
C PRO A 51 10.74 -7.10 -3.64
N VAL A 52 11.23 -7.43 -4.84
CA VAL A 52 10.39 -7.53 -6.05
C VAL A 52 9.28 -8.56 -5.86
N GLU A 53 9.61 -9.76 -5.36
CA GLU A 53 8.64 -10.83 -5.13
C GLU A 53 7.64 -10.44 -4.04
N ALA A 54 8.13 -9.90 -2.92
CA ALA A 54 7.29 -9.46 -1.81
C ALA A 54 6.26 -8.41 -2.24
N VAL A 55 6.69 -7.42 -3.03
CA VAL A 55 5.81 -6.35 -3.53
C VAL A 55 4.79 -6.91 -4.53
N LEU A 56 5.19 -7.78 -5.46
CA LEU A 56 4.27 -8.38 -6.44
C LEU A 56 3.19 -9.25 -5.78
N ILE A 57 3.57 -10.08 -4.81
CA ILE A 57 2.62 -10.88 -4.01
C ILE A 57 1.71 -9.92 -3.22
N GLY A 58 2.29 -8.89 -2.61
CA GLY A 58 1.60 -7.83 -1.91
C GLY A 58 0.48 -7.19 -2.71
N LEU A 59 0.84 -6.62 -3.85
CA LEU A 59 -0.09 -5.91 -4.74
C LEU A 59 -1.17 -6.85 -5.28
N THR A 60 -0.81 -8.10 -5.60
CA THR A 60 -1.78 -9.09 -6.10
C THR A 60 -2.85 -9.39 -5.05
N ILE A 61 -2.44 -9.64 -3.80
CA ILE A 61 -3.37 -9.84 -2.68
C ILE A 61 -4.23 -8.61 -2.45
N ASP A 62 -3.64 -7.41 -2.52
CA ASP A 62 -4.36 -6.16 -2.27
C ASP A 62 -5.42 -5.87 -3.34
N VAL A 63 -5.10 -6.16 -4.61
CA VAL A 63 -6.03 -6.09 -5.75
C VAL A 63 -7.18 -7.07 -5.56
N ILE A 64 -6.89 -8.34 -5.22
CA ILE A 64 -7.94 -9.35 -4.96
C ILE A 64 -8.85 -8.91 -3.82
N ALA A 65 -8.27 -8.38 -2.74
CA ALA A 65 -9.02 -7.86 -1.60
C ALA A 65 -9.85 -6.60 -1.93
N MET A 66 -9.43 -5.81 -2.92
CA MET A 66 -10.17 -4.63 -3.43
C MET A 66 -11.44 -5.01 -4.22
N VAL A 67 -11.43 -6.12 -4.97
CA VAL A 67 -12.55 -6.53 -5.85
C VAL A 67 -13.92 -6.50 -5.16
N PRO A 68 -14.13 -7.13 -3.98
CA PRO A 68 -15.45 -7.13 -3.33
C PRO A 68 -15.83 -5.77 -2.71
N MET A 69 -14.85 -4.93 -2.38
CA MET A 69 -15.08 -3.61 -1.77
C MET A 69 -15.41 -2.55 -2.83
N PHE A 70 -14.89 -2.72 -4.04
CA PHE A 70 -15.00 -1.75 -5.14
C PHE A 70 -16.43 -1.30 -5.46
N PRO A 71 -17.46 -2.17 -5.55
CA PRO A 71 -18.82 -1.74 -5.91
C PRO A 71 -19.45 -0.80 -4.86
N SER A 72 -19.20 -1.08 -3.58
CA SER A 72 -19.68 -0.24 -2.47
C SER A 72 -18.90 1.07 -2.39
N ALA A 73 -17.57 1.00 -2.57
CA ALA A 73 -16.69 2.15 -2.62
C ALA A 73 -17.07 3.11 -3.76
N ALA A 74 -17.25 2.58 -4.97
CA ALA A 74 -17.61 3.32 -6.18
C ALA A 74 -18.94 4.08 -6.06
N LYS A 75 -19.91 3.53 -5.32
CA LYS A 75 -21.25 4.13 -5.15
C LYS A 75 -21.27 5.28 -4.14
N ASN A 76 -20.45 5.21 -3.09
CA ASN A 76 -20.45 6.17 -1.99
C ASN A 76 -19.37 7.26 -2.10
N SER A 77 -18.51 7.14 -3.11
CA SER A 77 -17.32 7.96 -3.30
C SER A 77 -17.57 9.22 -4.15
N ASP A 78 -16.99 10.35 -3.75
CA ASP A 78 -17.01 11.59 -4.54
C ASP A 78 -15.94 11.53 -5.65
N TRP A 79 -16.36 11.06 -6.82
CA TRP A 79 -15.49 10.89 -7.99
C TRP A 79 -14.77 12.17 -8.41
N LYS A 80 -15.34 13.36 -8.19
CA LYS A 80 -14.65 14.62 -8.55
C LYS A 80 -13.40 14.87 -7.71
N ARG A 81 -13.36 14.35 -6.48
CA ARG A 81 -12.21 14.47 -5.57
C ARG A 81 -11.22 13.32 -5.72
N ILE A 82 -11.70 12.13 -6.08
CA ILE A 82 -10.87 10.92 -6.18
C ILE A 82 -10.17 10.82 -7.54
N MET A 83 -10.79 11.30 -8.62
CA MET A 83 -10.23 11.17 -9.97
C MET A 83 -8.81 11.76 -10.11
N PRO A 84 -8.49 12.95 -9.57
CA PRO A 84 -7.13 13.49 -9.62
C PRO A 84 -6.11 12.62 -8.88
N ILE A 85 -6.49 12.02 -7.75
CA ILE A 85 -5.64 11.12 -6.98
C ILE A 85 -5.42 9.81 -7.75
N PHE A 86 -6.48 9.26 -8.34
CA PHE A 86 -6.42 8.05 -9.15
C PHE A 86 -5.53 8.24 -10.38
N ILE A 87 -5.71 9.32 -11.14
CA ILE A 87 -4.90 9.63 -12.31
C ILE A 87 -3.42 9.82 -11.90
N GLY A 88 -3.16 10.56 -10.81
CA GLY A 88 -1.80 10.70 -10.28
C GLY A 88 -1.19 9.34 -9.90
N SER A 89 -1.96 8.46 -9.26
CA SER A 89 -1.49 7.14 -8.83
C SER A 89 -1.17 6.23 -10.03
N VAL A 90 -2.04 6.21 -11.04
CA VAL A 90 -1.83 5.46 -12.28
C VAL A 90 -0.62 5.98 -13.04
N ALA A 91 -0.47 7.31 -13.15
CA ALA A 91 0.69 7.92 -13.80
C ALA A 91 2.01 7.65 -13.06
N ALA A 92 1.96 7.50 -11.73
CA ALA A 92 3.11 7.17 -10.90
C ALA A 92 3.47 5.68 -10.86
N THR A 93 2.56 4.80 -11.29
CA THR A 93 2.76 3.34 -11.26
C THR A 93 3.99 2.91 -12.08
N PRO A 94 4.17 3.34 -13.36
CA PRO A 94 5.36 2.98 -14.12
C PRO A 94 6.67 3.42 -13.46
N ILE A 95 6.65 4.58 -12.80
CA ILE A 95 7.82 5.11 -12.08
C ILE A 95 8.15 4.21 -10.88
N GLY A 96 7.14 3.81 -10.11
CA GLY A 96 7.33 2.90 -8.99
C GLY A 96 7.85 1.52 -9.41
N VAL A 97 7.31 0.94 -10.49
CA VAL A 97 7.81 -0.32 -11.06
C VAL A 97 9.25 -0.18 -11.54
N TYR A 98 9.58 0.93 -12.21
CA TYR A 98 10.93 1.19 -12.69
C TYR A 98 11.94 1.27 -11.53
N ILE A 99 11.61 1.98 -10.45
CA ILE A 99 12.45 2.04 -9.24
C ILE A 99 12.62 0.63 -8.65
N LEU A 100 11.53 -0.12 -8.51
CA LEU A 100 11.56 -1.47 -7.94
C LEU A 100 12.47 -2.43 -8.72
N TYR A 101 12.52 -2.31 -10.05
CA TYR A 101 13.29 -3.22 -10.90
C TYR A 101 14.76 -2.81 -11.09
N VAL A 102 15.06 -1.52 -11.02
CA VAL A 102 16.42 -0.99 -11.27
C VAL A 102 17.27 -0.92 -10.00
N MET A 103 16.64 -0.77 -8.84
CA MET A 103 17.35 -0.68 -7.56
C MET A 103 17.80 -2.06 -7.08
N SER A 104 18.91 -2.10 -6.34
CA SER A 104 19.35 -3.33 -5.67
C SER A 104 18.41 -3.70 -4.52
N ASP A 105 18.36 -4.99 -4.19
CA ASP A 105 17.54 -5.50 -3.10
C ASP A 105 17.80 -4.79 -1.76
N ASP A 106 19.07 -4.53 -1.43
CA ASP A 106 19.45 -3.82 -0.21
C ASP A 106 18.95 -2.37 -0.20
N ALA A 107 19.05 -1.67 -1.34
CA ALA A 107 18.54 -0.31 -1.47
C ALA A 107 17.01 -0.28 -1.31
N MET A 108 16.31 -1.24 -1.92
CA MET A 108 14.86 -1.36 -1.78
C MET A 108 14.43 -1.66 -0.36
N ARG A 109 15.12 -2.56 0.36
CA ARG A 109 14.87 -2.83 1.78
C ARG A 109 14.99 -1.56 2.61
N MET A 110 16.01 -0.75 2.36
CA MET A 110 16.22 0.52 3.07
C MET A 110 15.13 1.55 2.76
N ILE A 111 14.71 1.67 1.49
CA ILE A 111 13.62 2.54 1.07
C ILE A 111 12.30 2.12 1.74
N ILE A 112 11.97 0.83 1.73
CA ILE A 112 10.78 0.28 2.38
C ILE A 112 10.80 0.60 3.89
N ALA A 113 11.93 0.37 4.56
CA ALA A 113 12.06 0.67 5.99
C ALA A 113 11.89 2.16 6.30
N LEU A 114 12.49 3.05 5.51
CA LEU A 114 12.35 4.50 5.67
C LEU A 114 10.91 4.97 5.45
N LEU A 115 10.24 4.44 4.43
CA LEU A 115 8.84 4.75 4.15
C LEU A 115 7.93 4.23 5.28
N LEU A 116 8.20 3.04 5.83
CA LEU A 116 7.47 2.47 6.94
C LEU A 116 7.60 3.33 8.20
N ILE A 117 8.83 3.66 8.59
CA ILE A 117 9.12 4.48 9.77
C ILE A 117 8.55 5.89 9.58
N GLY A 118 8.75 6.50 8.42
CA GLY A 118 8.22 7.82 8.10
C GLY A 118 6.69 7.86 8.17
N SER A 119 6.03 6.83 7.65
CA SER A 119 4.58 6.67 7.74
C SER A 119 4.10 6.50 9.19
N ALA A 120 4.78 5.65 9.97
CA ALA A 120 4.45 5.43 11.38
C ALA A 120 4.62 6.70 12.20
N LEU A 121 5.71 7.45 12.01
CA LEU A 121 5.95 8.73 12.68
C LEU A 121 4.92 9.78 12.28
N LEU A 122 4.54 9.85 10.99
CA LEU A 122 3.51 10.76 10.52
C LEU A 122 2.18 10.46 11.20
N MET A 123 1.80 9.18 11.30
CA MET A 123 0.58 8.76 12.00
C MET A 123 0.63 9.06 13.50
N LEU A 124 1.76 8.78 14.15
CA LEU A 124 1.96 9.06 15.58
C LEU A 124 1.97 10.55 15.90
N SER A 125 2.42 11.40 14.96
CA SER A 125 2.43 12.84 15.14
C SER A 125 1.02 13.44 15.25
N GLY A 126 -0.02 12.69 14.86
CA GLY A 126 -1.39 13.19 14.79
C GLY A 126 -1.58 14.33 13.78
N TRP A 127 -0.60 14.55 12.89
CA TRP A 127 -0.64 15.62 11.92
C TRP A 127 -1.75 15.38 10.90
N SER A 128 -2.74 16.26 10.92
CA SER A 128 -3.79 16.32 9.91
C SER A 128 -3.56 17.53 9.02
N TYR A 129 -3.57 17.31 7.71
CA TYR A 129 -3.53 18.42 6.76
C TYR A 129 -4.82 19.25 6.89
N ASN A 130 -4.72 20.57 7.03
CA ASN A 130 -5.89 21.48 7.14
C ASN A 130 -5.91 22.54 6.03
N GLY A 131 -5.15 22.34 4.94
CA GLY A 131 -5.02 23.32 3.86
C GLY A 131 -6.12 23.22 2.79
N LYS A 132 -6.21 24.25 1.94
CA LYS A 132 -7.18 24.29 0.83
C LYS A 132 -6.95 23.12 -0.13
N GLN A 133 -8.04 22.42 -0.46
CA GLN A 133 -8.06 21.29 -1.38
C GLN A 133 -7.94 21.80 -2.81
N SER A 134 -6.72 21.82 -3.37
CA SER A 134 -6.50 22.08 -4.80
C SER A 134 -6.31 20.77 -5.57
N SER A 135 -6.82 20.71 -6.79
CA SER A 135 -6.64 19.57 -7.69
C SER A 135 -5.16 19.24 -7.92
N SER A 136 -4.30 20.26 -7.90
CA SER A 136 -2.84 20.10 -7.99
C SER A 136 -2.23 19.38 -6.78
N LEU A 137 -2.74 19.64 -5.57
CA LEU A 137 -2.26 18.98 -4.36
C LEU A 137 -2.74 17.52 -4.30
N SER A 138 -3.99 17.26 -4.70
CA SER A 138 -4.54 15.89 -4.83
C SER A 138 -3.73 15.06 -5.83
N PHE A 139 -3.34 15.67 -6.95
CA PHE A 139 -2.46 15.02 -7.93
C PHE A 139 -1.07 14.73 -7.36
N GLY A 140 -0.45 15.68 -6.63
CA GLY A 140 0.84 15.47 -5.99
C GLY A 140 0.83 14.37 -4.92
N VAL A 141 -0.22 14.32 -4.09
CA VAL A 141 -0.42 13.22 -3.12
C VAL A 141 -0.63 11.89 -3.84
N GLY A 142 -1.40 11.88 -4.94
CA GLY A 142 -1.58 10.71 -5.79
C GLY A 142 -0.27 10.21 -6.42
N LEU A 143 0.60 11.12 -6.87
CA LEU A 143 1.92 10.76 -7.38
C LEU A 143 2.79 10.14 -6.29
N LEU A 144 2.93 10.79 -5.13
CA LEU A 144 3.77 10.30 -4.03
C LEU A 144 3.28 8.96 -3.51
N SER A 145 1.97 8.84 -3.30
CA SER A 145 1.35 7.58 -2.88
C SER A 145 1.44 6.51 -3.96
N GLY A 146 1.22 6.84 -5.23
CA GLY A 146 1.29 5.89 -6.33
C GLY A 146 2.70 5.34 -6.50
N THR A 147 3.72 6.19 -6.44
CA THR A 147 5.12 5.76 -6.52
C THR A 147 5.50 4.93 -5.31
N SER A 148 5.20 5.38 -4.09
CA SER A 148 5.55 4.67 -2.85
C SER A 148 4.74 3.37 -2.68
N GLY A 149 3.48 3.38 -3.08
CA GLY A 149 2.60 2.23 -3.10
C GLY A 149 3.01 1.18 -4.12
N THR A 150 3.41 1.61 -5.32
CA THR A 150 3.84 0.66 -6.36
C THR A 150 5.26 0.15 -6.11
N ALA A 151 6.18 1.00 -5.65
CA ALA A 151 7.57 0.62 -5.41
C ALA A 151 7.75 -0.18 -4.11
N ALA A 152 7.03 0.16 -3.04
CA ALA A 152 7.25 -0.39 -1.71
C ALA A 152 5.99 -0.97 -1.05
N GLY A 153 4.81 -0.83 -1.67
CA GLY A 153 3.53 -1.19 -1.05
C GLY A 153 3.13 -0.30 0.12
N ILE A 154 3.72 0.89 0.20
CA ILE A 154 3.50 1.88 1.28
C ILE A 154 2.89 3.14 0.65
N GLY A 155 1.68 3.01 0.07
CA GLY A 155 0.91 4.12 -0.49
C GLY A 155 -0.21 4.61 0.42
N GLY A 156 -0.71 3.76 1.31
CA GLY A 156 -1.86 4.04 2.18
C GLY A 156 -1.69 5.28 3.09
N PRO A 157 -0.56 5.47 3.80
CA PRO A 157 -0.45 6.51 4.82
C PRO A 157 -0.57 7.96 4.29
N PRO A 158 0.08 8.36 3.16
CA PRO A 158 -0.14 9.69 2.57
C PRO A 158 -1.59 9.95 2.14
N ILE A 159 -2.26 8.95 1.55
CA ILE A 159 -3.68 9.07 1.16
C ILE A 159 -4.56 9.13 2.42
N ALA A 160 -4.31 8.28 3.41
CA ALA A 160 -5.09 8.25 4.65
C ALA A 160 -5.01 9.57 5.42
N VAL A 161 -3.82 10.17 5.54
CA VAL A 161 -3.65 11.49 6.16
C VAL A 161 -4.36 12.58 5.36
N TYR A 162 -4.27 12.53 4.03
CA TYR A 162 -5.00 13.45 3.16
C TYR A 162 -6.52 13.27 3.22
N MET A 163 -7.02 12.06 3.44
CA MET A 163 -8.44 11.75 3.52
C MET A 163 -9.03 12.03 4.91
N LEU A 164 -8.29 11.81 6.00
CA LEU A 164 -8.68 12.24 7.34
C LEU A 164 -8.80 13.77 7.42
N ALA A 165 -7.92 14.48 6.72
CA ALA A 165 -8.00 15.92 6.47
C ALA A 165 -9.25 16.38 5.69
N LEU A 166 -9.95 15.48 4.97
CA LEU A 166 -11.21 15.80 4.29
C LEU A 166 -12.40 15.90 5.25
N GLY A 167 -12.23 15.57 6.54
CA GLY A 167 -13.31 15.60 7.54
C GLY A 167 -14.43 14.57 7.27
N LEU A 168 -14.14 13.55 6.47
CA LEU A 168 -15.07 12.46 6.20
C LEU A 168 -15.18 11.59 7.46
N SER A 169 -16.41 11.38 7.93
CA SER A 169 -16.75 10.45 9.01
C SER A 169 -16.06 9.10 8.78
N ALA A 170 -15.54 8.46 9.83
CA ALA A 170 -14.69 7.26 9.76
C ALA A 170 -15.22 6.15 8.82
N ASP A 171 -16.54 5.99 8.72
CA ASP A 171 -17.19 5.06 7.79
C ASP A 171 -16.96 5.38 6.30
N LYS A 172 -16.92 6.66 5.93
CA LYS A 172 -16.65 7.09 4.55
C LYS A 172 -15.18 6.93 4.19
N THR A 173 -14.26 7.23 5.12
CA THR A 173 -12.81 7.06 4.91
C THR A 173 -12.44 5.59 4.72
N ARG A 174 -13.03 4.68 5.51
CA ARG A 174 -12.86 3.22 5.33
C ARG A 174 -13.43 2.70 4.00
N SER A 175 -14.46 3.35 3.48
CA SER A 175 -15.10 2.91 2.22
C SER A 175 -14.40 3.38 0.95
N THR A 176 -13.46 4.32 1.04
CA THR A 176 -12.82 4.96 -0.13
C THR A 176 -11.34 4.57 -0.29
N LEU A 177 -10.73 4.01 0.75
CA LEU A 177 -9.33 3.55 0.78
C LEU A 177 -9.15 2.12 0.28
#